data_AF-A0A3M1P4F0-F1
#
_entry.id   AF-A0A3M1P4F0-F1
#
_cell.length_a   1.000
_cell.length_b   1.000
_cell.length_c   1.000
_cell.angle_alpha   90.00
_cell.angle_beta   90.00
_cell.angle_gamma   90.00
#
_symmetry.space_group_name_H-M   'P 1'
#
loop_
_entity.id
_entity.type
_entity.pdbx_description
1 polymer ?
#
loop_
_entity_poly.entity_id
_entity_poly.type
_entity_poly.pdbx_seq_one_letter_code
_entity_poly.pdbx_strand_id
1 'polypeptide(L)'
;MSKLPFKFTMLVFLIALLTGFYLRLPLMDNFIRAFVIYLIFSVLILLIFLIYNQSTYSMLRAQMEHQKNGHRKSVLKQSTSKTE
;
A
#
# COMPACT_ATOMS: atom_id res chain seq x y z
N MET A 1 -12.81 2.51 -5.00
CA MET A 1 -11.94 1.89 -6.03
C MET A 1 -10.94 0.91 -5.38
N SER A 2 -11.40 -0.24 -4.85
CA SER A 2 -10.56 -1.15 -4.03
C SER A 2 -10.30 -2.54 -4.66
N LYS A 3 -10.84 -2.82 -5.86
CA LYS A 3 -10.72 -4.14 -6.51
C LYS A 3 -9.50 -4.31 -7.43
N LEU A 4 -8.71 -3.25 -7.64
CA LEU A 4 -7.54 -3.26 -8.52
C LEU A 4 -6.47 -4.30 -8.13
N PRO A 5 -6.04 -4.42 -6.87
CA PRO A 5 -5.01 -5.39 -6.50
C PRO A 5 -5.47 -6.83 -6.75
N PHE A 6 -6.74 -7.14 -6.46
CA PHE A 6 -7.31 -8.47 -6.68
C PHE A 6 -7.37 -8.85 -8.17
N LYS A 7 -7.69 -7.89 -9.05
CA LYS A 7 -7.68 -8.13 -10.50
C LYS A 7 -6.26 -8.45 -11.01
N PHE A 8 -5.25 -7.75 -10.49
CA PHE A 8 -3.86 -7.99 -10.86
C PHE A 8 -3.36 -9.37 -10.39
N THR A 9 -3.64 -9.77 -9.14
CA THR A 9 -3.24 -11.09 -8.66
C THR A 9 -3.94 -12.23 -9.40
N MET A 10 -5.22 -12.07 -9.73
CA MET A 10 -5.95 -13.03 -10.55
C MET A 10 -5.40 -13.14 -11.97
N LEU A 11 -5.01 -12.02 -12.59
CA LEU A 11 -4.36 -12.02 -13.90
C LEU A 11 -3.02 -12.76 -13.85
N VAL A 12 -2.19 -12.52 -12.83
CA VAL A 12 -0.92 -13.22 -12.63
C VAL A 12 -1.13 -14.72 -12.43
N PHE A 13 -2.15 -15.12 -11.67
CA PHE A 13 -2.51 -16.53 -11.51
C PHE A 13 -2.89 -17.17 -12.86
N LEU A 14 -3.74 -16.50 -13.64
CA LEU A 14 -4.16 -17.00 -14.94
C LEU A 14 -2.97 -17.15 -15.90
N ILE A 15 -2.06 -16.18 -15.93
CA ILE A 15 -0.83 -16.23 -16.74
C ILE A 15 0.04 -17.40 -16.28
N ALA A 16 0.27 -17.56 -14.97
CA ALA A 16 1.08 -18.65 -14.42
C ALA A 16 0.53 -20.03 -14.81
N LEU A 17 -0.79 -20.18 -14.74
CA LEU A 17 -1.53 -21.40 -15.08
C LEU A 17 -1.43 -21.70 -16.59
N LEU A 18 -1.66 -20.71 -17.46
CA LEU A 18 -1.46 -20.82 -18.91
C LEU A 18 -0.02 -21.20 -19.27
N THR A 19 0.95 -20.61 -18.57
CA THR A 19 2.38 -20.86 -18.81
C THR A 19 2.74 -22.31 -18.50
N GLY A 20 2.17 -22.92 -17.46
CA GLY A 20 2.44 -24.33 -17.18
C GLY A 20 1.76 -25.31 -18.14
N PHE A 21 0.63 -24.93 -18.75
CA PHE A 21 0.06 -25.70 -19.87
C PHE A 21 0.97 -25.66 -21.10
N TYR A 22 1.58 -24.51 -21.41
CA TYR A 22 2.56 -24.38 -22.51
C TYR A 22 3.77 -25.29 -22.31
N LEU A 23 4.25 -25.41 -21.07
CA LEU A 23 5.38 -26.26 -20.68
C LEU A 23 5.02 -27.75 -20.55
N ARG A 24 3.78 -28.15 -20.87
CA ARG A 24 3.26 -29.53 -20.75
C ARG A 24 3.51 -30.15 -19.37
N LEU A 25 3.44 -29.34 -18.32
CA LEU A 25 3.55 -29.86 -16.95
C LEU A 25 2.33 -30.74 -16.61
N PRO A 26 2.50 -31.74 -15.73
CA PRO A 26 1.38 -32.44 -15.13
C PRO A 26 0.42 -31.44 -14.46
N LEU A 27 -0.88 -31.74 -14.56
CA LEU A 27 -1.94 -30.80 -14.19
C LEU A 27 -1.85 -30.37 -12.72
N MET A 28 -1.52 -31.31 -11.82
CA MET A 28 -1.33 -31.04 -10.39
C MET A 28 -0.10 -30.16 -10.12
N ASP A 29 1.03 -30.43 -10.78
CA ASP A 29 2.25 -29.64 -10.60
C ASP A 29 2.06 -28.21 -11.10
N ASN A 30 1.35 -28.03 -12.22
CA ASN A 30 1.00 -26.72 -12.72
C ASN A 30 0.10 -25.95 -11.73
N PHE A 31 -0.88 -26.63 -11.15
CA PHE A 31 -1.80 -26.01 -10.19
C PHE A 31 -1.06 -25.55 -8.92
N ILE A 32 -0.20 -26.40 -8.37
CA ILE A 32 0.64 -26.07 -7.21
C ILE A 32 1.55 -24.90 -7.54
N ARG A 33 2.22 -24.93 -8.71
CA ARG A 33 3.09 -23.83 -9.15
C ARG A 33 2.34 -22.52 -9.31
N ALA A 34 1.19 -22.53 -9.97
CA ALA A 34 0.36 -21.33 -10.15
C ALA A 34 -0.13 -20.79 -8.80
N PHE A 35 -0.52 -21.67 -7.87
CA PHE A 35 -0.93 -21.30 -6.51
C PHE A 35 0.21 -20.65 -5.72
N VAL A 36 1.41 -21.23 -5.76
CA VAL A 36 2.60 -20.66 -5.10
C VAL A 36 2.94 -19.29 -5.66
N ILE A 37 2.92 -19.12 -6.99
CA ILE A 37 3.16 -17.82 -7.64
C ILE A 37 2.11 -16.80 -7.17
N TYR A 38 0.83 -17.19 -7.15
CA TYR A 38 -0.25 -16.32 -6.66
C TYR A 38 -0.07 -15.90 -5.21
N LEU A 39 0.35 -16.82 -4.33
CA LEU A 39 0.58 -16.55 -2.91
C LEU A 39 1.69 -15.51 -2.73
N ILE A 40 2.83 -15.68 -3.42
CA ILE A 40 3.97 -14.75 -3.36
C ILE A 40 3.54 -13.34 -3.80
N PHE A 41 2.83 -13.24 -4.93
CA PHE A 41 2.35 -11.95 -5.42
C PHE A 41 1.32 -11.30 -4.49
N SER A 42 0.44 -12.07 -3.86
CA SER A 42 -0.49 -11.53 -2.86
C SER A 42 0.23 -10.91 -1.67
N VAL A 43 1.25 -11.58 -1.15
CA VAL A 43 2.05 -11.07 -0.02
C VAL A 43 2.80 -9.79 -0.42
N LEU A 44 3.41 -9.76 -1.60
CA LEU A 44 4.11 -8.58 -2.10
C LEU A 44 3.18 -7.37 -2.24
N ILE A 45 1.98 -7.55 -2.80
CA ILE A 45 1.02 -6.46 -2.95
C ILE A 45 0.53 -5.97 -1.58
N LEU A 46 0.26 -6.88 -0.65
CA LEU A 46 -0.14 -6.51 0.71
C LEU A 46 0.96 -5.69 1.40
N LEU A 47 2.23 -6.06 1.21
CA LEU A 47 3.37 -5.34 1.75
C LEU A 47 3.49 -3.93 1.15
N ILE A 48 3.36 -3.80 -0.18
CA ILE A 48 3.36 -2.49 -0.85
C ILE A 48 2.23 -1.61 -0.32
N PHE A 49 1.04 -2.18 -0.15
CA PHE A 49 -0.11 -1.46 0.40
C PHE A 49 0.15 -1.02 1.85
N LEU A 50 0.74 -1.88 2.67
CA LEU A 50 1.10 -1.55 4.05
C LEU A 50 2.08 -0.37 4.11
N ILE A 51 3.14 -0.41 3.28
CA ILE A 51 4.14 0.67 3.18
C ILE A 51 3.48 1.98 2.72
N TYR A 52 2.64 1.92 1.69
CA TYR A 52 1.93 3.10 1.18
C TYR A 52 1.02 3.71 2.24
N ASN A 53 0.29 2.87 2.97
CA ASN A 53 -0.62 3.31 4.01
C ASN A 53 0.17 3.95 5.17
N GLN A 54 1.25 3.31 5.61
CA GLN A 54 2.12 3.84 6.67
C GLN A 54 2.77 5.18 6.28
N SER A 55 3.23 5.32 5.04
CA SER A 55 3.76 6.58 4.50
C SER A 55 2.70 7.69 4.55
N THR A 56 1.48 7.40 4.10
CA THR A 56 0.35 8.34 4.11
C THR A 56 0.01 8.81 5.53
N TYR A 57 -0.05 7.89 6.49
CA TYR A 57 -0.29 8.23 7.89
C TYR A 57 0.84 9.06 8.50
N SER A 58 2.10 8.77 8.15
CA SER A 58 3.26 9.55 8.64
C SER A 58 3.24 10.99 8.11
N MET A 59 2.85 11.19 6.85
CA MET A 59 2.75 12.51 6.23
C MET A 59 1.59 13.33 6.84
N LEU A 60 0.44 12.70 7.08
CA LEU A 60 -0.69 13.36 7.76
C LEU A 60 -0.30 13.80 9.18
N ARG A 61 0.40 12.95 9.93
CA ARG A 61 0.83 13.25 11.30
C ARG A 61 1.82 14.43 11.33
N ALA A 62 2.76 14.49 10.39
CA ALA A 62 3.69 15.60 10.26
C ALA A 62 2.97 16.94 9.95
N GLN A 63 1.92 16.92 9.11
CA GLN A 63 1.12 18.11 8.85
C GLN A 63 0.35 18.59 10.10
N MET A 64 -0.22 17.67 10.88
CA MET A 64 -0.94 18.02 12.12
C MET A 64 -0.01 18.64 13.18
N GLU A 65 1.23 18.16 13.32
CA GLU A 65 2.20 18.74 14.26
C GLU A 65 2.65 20.16 13.83
N HIS A 66 2.85 20.39 12.53
CA HIS A 66 3.20 21.72 12.02
C HIS A 66 2.06 22.73 12.20
N GLN A 67 0.80 22.32 12.00
CA GLN A 67 -0.34 23.21 12.18
C GLN A 67 -0.54 23.59 13.67
N LYS A 68 -0.32 22.65 14.60
CA LYS A 68 -0.39 22.90 16.04
C LYS A 68 0.69 23.89 16.51
N ASN A 69 1.90 23.80 15.98
CA ASN A 69 2.99 24.71 16.31
C ASN A 69 2.84 26.09 15.66
N GLY A 70 2.25 26.17 14.46
CA GLY A 70 1.90 27.44 13.80
C GLY A 70 0.87 28.25 14.58
N HIS A 71 -0.19 27.59 15.05
CA HIS A 71 -1.25 28.25 15.82
C HIS A 71 -0.75 28.74 17.19
N ARG A 72 0.14 27.99 17.86
CA ARG A 72 0.72 28.41 19.15
C ARG A 72 1.63 29.65 19.00
N LYS A 73 2.35 29.79 17.88
CA LYS A 73 3.17 30.98 17.59
C LYS A 73 2.33 32.22 17.23
N SER A 74 1.18 32.06 16.56
CA SER A 74 0.30 33.20 16.25
C SER A 74 -0.40 33.76 17.49
N VAL A 75 -0.82 32.89 18.41
CA VAL A 75 -1.44 33.31 19.68
C VAL A 75 -0.44 34.04 20.57
N LEU A 76 0.82 33.58 20.63
CA LEU A 76 1.85 34.23 21.46
C LEU A 76 2.19 35.66 21.00
N LYS A 77 2.25 35.90 19.67
CA LYS A 77 2.49 37.24 19.12
C LYS A 77 1.32 38.20 19.37
N GLN A 78 0.09 37.70 19.43
CA GLN A 78 -1.09 38.53 19.63
C GLN A 78 -1.25 38.98 21.09
N SER A 79 -0.74 38.21 22.05
CA SER A 79 -0.73 38.60 23.47
C SER A 79 0.33 39.66 23.82
N THR A 80 1.46 39.72 23.11
CA THR A 80 2.53 40.70 23.37
C THR A 80 2.27 42.09 22.78
N SER A 81 1.34 42.22 21.83
CA SER A 81 1.01 43.49 21.16
C SER A 81 -0.04 44.34 21.88
N LYS A 82 -0.62 43.86 23.00
CA LYS A 82 -1.67 44.58 23.74
C LYS A 82 -1.18 45.26 25.02
N THR A 83 0.14 45.33 25.20
CA THR A 83 0.78 45.88 26.41
C THR A 83 1.56 47.17 26.18
N GLU A 84 1.35 47.82 25.04
CA GLU A 84 1.84 49.18 24.74
C GLU A 84 0.67 50.12 24.46
#